data_AF-M2SMY7-F1
#
_entry.id   AF-M2SMY7-F1
#
_cell.length_a   1.000
_cell.length_b   1.000
_cell.length_c   1.000
_cell.angle_alpha   90.00
_cell.angle_beta   90.00
_cell.angle_gamma   90.00
#
_symmetry.space_group_name_H-M   'P 1'
#
loop_
_entity.id
_entity.type
_entity.pdbx_description
1 polymer ?
#
loop_
_entity_poly.entity_id
_entity_poly.type
_entity_poly.pdbx_seq_one_letter_code
_entity_poly.pdbx_strand_id
1 'polypeptide(L)'
;MQHINLSAEKVHKCLAAGEQRHRSDFWTYILRHNDEKGMSVEEMESNASLFIIGGSESDATALCGIMYLLVKNPESMQKLRADITAASTKQEDINMISTIVNVSQQPTYHLTSNFAH
;
A
#
# COMPACT_ATOMS: atom_id res chain seq x y z
N MET A 1 22.58 -0.16 4.18
CA MET A 1 22.51 -0.19 5.66
C MET A 1 21.31 0.57 6.23
N GLN A 2 20.97 1.79 5.77
CA GLN A 2 19.89 2.59 6.38
C GLN A 2 18.48 1.97 6.29
N HIS A 3 18.15 1.28 5.19
CA HIS A 3 16.84 0.65 5.01
C HIS A 3 16.58 -0.57 5.92
N ILE A 4 17.63 -1.35 6.24
CA ILE A 4 17.53 -2.54 7.11
C ILE A 4 17.25 -2.12 8.56
N ASN A 5 17.92 -1.07 9.04
CA ASN A 5 17.69 -0.56 10.39
C ASN A 5 16.26 0.01 10.55
N LEU A 6 15.73 0.68 9.53
CA LEU A 6 14.37 1.21 9.54
C LEU A 6 13.31 0.10 9.48
N SER A 7 13.56 -0.99 8.75
CA SER A 7 12.66 -2.16 8.75
C SER A 7 12.67 -2.87 10.10
N ALA A 8 13.84 -3.03 10.71
CA ALA A 8 13.97 -3.62 12.05
C ALA A 8 13.27 -2.77 13.12
N GLU A 9 13.44 -1.45 13.09
CA GLU A 9 12.76 -0.54 14.02
C GLU A 9 11.24 -0.64 13.91
N LYS A 10 10.69 -0.82 12.70
CA LYS A 10 9.25 -1.01 12.49
C LYS A 10 8.77 -2.34 13.05
N VAL A 11 9.53 -3.43 12.87
CA VAL A 11 9.22 -4.74 13.45
C VAL A 11 9.19 -4.65 14.97
N HIS A 12 10.21 -4.05 15.60
CA HIS A 12 10.23 -3.86 17.04
C HIS A 12 9.07 -2.99 17.56
N LYS A 13 8.71 -1.92 16.85
CA LYS A 13 7.53 -1.10 17.21
C LYS A 13 6.23 -1.90 17.15
N CYS A 14 6.07 -2.74 16.13
CA CYS A 14 4.92 -3.64 16.02
C CYS A 14 4.87 -4.66 17.16
N LEU A 15 6.02 -5.27 17.48
CA LEU A 15 6.15 -6.21 18.59
C LEU A 15 5.84 -5.55 19.95
N ALA A 16 6.38 -4.36 20.19
CA ALA A 16 6.19 -3.61 21.43
C ALA A 16 4.74 -3.11 21.60
N ALA A 17 4.03 -2.85 20.51
CA ALA A 17 2.62 -2.44 20.53
C ALA A 17 1.67 -3.57 20.97
N GLY A 18 2.11 -4.83 20.88
CA GLY A 18 1.37 -6.01 21.29
C GLY A 18 0.08 -6.25 20.48
N GLU A 19 -0.71 -7.21 20.93
CA GLU A 19 -1.99 -7.53 20.30
C GLU A 19 -3.06 -6.50 20.67
N GLN A 20 -3.53 -5.75 19.68
CA GLN A 20 -4.57 -4.73 19.86
C GLN A 20 -5.87 -5.16 19.17
N ARG A 21 -7.01 -4.96 19.87
CA ARG A 21 -8.35 -5.38 19.41
C ARG A 21 -8.78 -4.82 18.04
N HIS A 22 -8.17 -3.72 17.60
CA HIS A 22 -8.46 -3.06 16.32
C HIS A 22 -7.24 -2.87 15.41
N ARG A 23 -6.09 -3.47 15.77
CA ARG A 23 -4.86 -3.40 14.97
C ARG A 23 -4.19 -4.76 14.99
N SER A 24 -4.54 -5.59 14.02
CA SER A 24 -3.80 -6.80 13.70
C SER A 24 -2.97 -6.52 12.44
N ASP A 25 -1.66 -6.38 12.63
CA ASP A 25 -0.73 -6.33 11.50
C ASP A 25 -0.25 -7.74 11.14
N PHE A 26 0.42 -7.85 9.99
CA PHE A 26 0.96 -9.11 9.47
C PHE A 26 1.84 -9.84 10.52
N TRP A 27 2.67 -9.10 11.25
CA TRP A 27 3.54 -9.65 12.31
C TRP A 27 2.73 -10.19 13.49
N THR A 28 1.69 -9.47 13.92
CA THR A 28 0.77 -9.92 14.97
C THR A 28 0.13 -11.27 14.59
N TYR A 29 -0.24 -11.46 13.31
CA TYR A 29 -0.79 -12.73 12.84
C TYR A 29 0.23 -13.88 12.82
N ILE A 30 1.47 -13.61 12.40
CA ILE A 30 2.56 -14.58 12.42
C ILE A 30 2.85 -15.04 13.85
N LEU A 31 2.88 -14.10 14.80
CA LEU A 31 3.18 -14.38 16.20
C LEU A 31 2.04 -15.13 16.92
N ARG A 32 0.78 -14.88 16.55
CA ARG A 32 -0.39 -15.60 17.09
C ARG A 32 -0.38 -17.09 16.79
N HIS A 33 0.37 -17.53 15.77
CA HIS A 33 0.48 -18.94 15.33
C HIS A 33 1.92 -19.46 15.48
N ASN A 34 2.70 -18.85 16.37
CA ASN A 34 4.10 -19.19 16.59
C ASN A 34 4.23 -20.41 17.53
N ASP A 35 3.87 -21.58 17.02
CA ASP A 35 4.20 -22.89 17.61
C ASP A 35 5.68 -23.26 17.31
N GLU A 36 6.12 -24.51 17.50
CA GLU A 36 7.51 -25.02 17.32
C GLU A 36 8.17 -24.72 15.94
N LYS A 37 7.49 -24.05 15.00
CA LYS A 37 7.96 -23.68 13.66
C LYS A 37 7.78 -22.20 13.28
N GLY A 38 7.47 -21.30 14.21
CA GLY A 38 7.32 -19.90 13.81
C GLY A 38 8.64 -19.12 13.73
N MET A 39 8.52 -17.87 13.27
CA MET A 39 9.62 -17.06 12.77
C MET A 39 10.34 -16.32 13.91
N SER A 40 11.67 -16.35 13.92
CA SER A 40 12.46 -15.58 14.89
C SER A 40 12.38 -14.07 14.61
N VAL A 41 12.69 -13.22 15.60
CA VAL A 41 12.72 -11.76 15.40
C VAL A 41 13.72 -11.37 14.31
N GLU A 42 14.88 -12.03 14.25
CA GLU A 42 15.91 -11.79 13.24
C GLU A 42 15.43 -12.18 11.83
N GLU A 43 14.69 -13.28 11.71
CA GLU A 43 14.05 -13.68 10.46
C GLU A 43 12.93 -12.71 10.04
N MET A 44 12.17 -12.19 11.00
CA MET A 44 11.16 -11.16 10.76
C MET A 44 11.79 -9.86 10.25
N GLU A 45 12.90 -9.41 10.84
CA GLU A 45 13.63 -8.22 10.39
C GLU A 45 14.16 -8.37 8.97
N SER A 46 14.76 -9.53 8.66
CA SER A 46 15.24 -9.86 7.33
C SER A 46 14.10 -9.85 6.30
N ASN A 47 13.00 -10.54 6.59
CA ASN A 47 11.84 -10.62 5.71
C ASN A 47 11.10 -9.28 5.58
N ALA A 48 11.07 -8.45 6.63
CA ALA A 48 10.50 -7.11 6.60
C ALA A 48 11.17 -6.23 5.55
N SER A 49 12.51 -6.29 5.47
CA SER A 49 13.26 -5.53 4.48
C SER A 49 12.88 -5.94 3.06
N LEU A 50 12.73 -7.25 2.82
CA LEU A 50 12.32 -7.81 1.53
C LEU A 50 10.91 -7.38 1.14
N PHE A 51 9.94 -7.43 2.06
CA PHE A 51 8.57 -6.98 1.79
C PHE A 51 8.48 -5.49 1.50
N ILE A 52 9.20 -4.67 2.26
CA ILE A 52 9.20 -3.23 2.06
C ILE A 52 9.78 -2.89 0.68
N ILE A 53 10.90 -3.51 0.31
CA ILE A 53 11.55 -3.25 -0.99
C ILE A 53 10.69 -3.82 -2.13
N GLY A 54 10.31 -5.10 -2.07
CA GLY A 54 9.58 -5.79 -3.13
C GLY A 54 8.20 -5.21 -3.41
N GLY A 55 7.52 -4.69 -2.39
CA GLY A 55 6.24 -3.98 -2.56
C GLY A 55 6.44 -2.55 -3.08
N SER A 56 7.42 -1.81 -2.56
CA SER A 56 7.54 -0.38 -2.88
C SER A 56 8.16 -0.10 -4.25
N GLU A 57 9.14 -0.88 -4.70
CA GLU A 57 9.85 -0.61 -5.95
C GLU A 57 8.94 -0.77 -7.18
N SER A 58 8.15 -1.83 -7.19
CA SER A 58 7.19 -2.12 -8.27
C SER A 58 6.07 -1.06 -8.31
N ASP A 59 5.49 -0.74 -7.16
CA ASP A 59 4.42 0.26 -7.05
C ASP A 59 4.92 1.67 -7.38
N ALA A 60 6.11 2.05 -6.91
CA ALA A 60 6.71 3.35 -7.21
C ALA A 60 7.00 3.50 -8.71
N THR A 61 7.49 2.45 -9.36
CA THR A 61 7.74 2.46 -10.81
C THR A 61 6.44 2.62 -11.59
N ALA A 62 5.39 1.88 -11.20
CA ALA A 62 4.07 2.00 -11.81
C ALA A 62 3.49 3.41 -11.64
N LEU A 63 3.55 3.97 -10.42
CA LEU A 63 3.09 5.33 -10.12
C LEU A 63 3.86 6.39 -10.93
N CYS A 64 5.18 6.25 -11.06
CA CYS A 64 5.98 7.11 -11.91
C CYS A 64 5.55 7.03 -13.37
N GLY A 65 5.29 5.83 -13.89
CA GLY A 65 4.78 5.63 -15.25
C GLY A 65 3.40 6.27 -15.45
N ILE A 66 2.48 6.10 -14.50
CA ILE A 66 1.16 6.72 -14.52
C ILE A 66 1.28 8.24 -14.52
N MET A 67 2.08 8.82 -13.61
CA MET A 67 2.28 10.27 -13.54
C MET A 67 2.90 10.83 -14.82
N TYR A 68 3.87 10.12 -15.41
CA TYR A 68 4.44 10.50 -16.70
C TYR A 68 3.38 10.56 -17.81
N LEU A 69 2.51 9.54 -17.89
CA LEU A 69 1.44 9.49 -18.89
C LEU A 69 0.37 10.56 -18.65
N LEU A 70 0.03 10.85 -17.39
CA LEU A 70 -0.93 11.90 -17.03
C LEU A 70 -0.41 13.29 -17.39
N VAL A 71 0.86 13.58 -17.08
CA VAL A 71 1.47 14.88 -17.42
C VAL A 71 1.54 15.09 -18.94
N LYS A 72 1.73 14.02 -19.72
CA LYS A 72 1.71 14.09 -21.19
C LYS A 72 0.33 14.23 -21.82
N ASN A 73 -0.74 13.94 -21.08
CA ASN A 73 -2.12 13.98 -21.57
C ASN A 73 -2.98 14.90 -20.68
N PRO A 74 -3.01 16.22 -20.95
CA PRO A 74 -3.70 17.20 -20.12
C PRO A 74 -5.18 16.89 -19.89
N GLU A 75 -5.86 16.31 -20.87
CA GLU A 75 -7.27 15.90 -20.77
C GLU A 75 -7.46 14.81 -19.71
N SER A 76 -6.62 13.76 -19.74
CA SER A 76 -6.64 12.68 -18.75
C SER A 76 -6.33 13.19 -17.34
N MET A 77 -5.39 14.14 -17.21
CA MET A 77 -5.05 14.77 -15.93
C MET A 77 -6.21 15.61 -15.38
N GLN A 78 -6.91 16.36 -16.23
CA GLN A 78 -8.10 17.13 -15.83
C GLN A 78 -9.23 16.22 -15.35
N LYS A 79 -9.48 15.12 -16.07
CA LYS A 79 -10.48 14.12 -15.67
C LYS A 79 -10.15 13.51 -14.31
N LEU A 80 -8.91 13.03 -14.13
CA LEU A 80 -8.47 12.47 -12.86
C LEU A 80 -8.63 13.46 -11.70
N ARG A 81 -8.27 14.74 -11.93
CA ARG A 81 -8.44 15.79 -10.92
C ARG A 81 -9.92 16.00 -10.56
N ALA A 82 -10.80 16.00 -11.54
CA ALA A 82 -12.24 16.11 -11.32
C ALA A 82 -12.76 14.91 -10.51
N ASP A 83 -12.36 13.69 -10.86
CA ASP A 83 -12.77 12.47 -10.18
C ASP A 83 -12.33 12.45 -8.71
N ILE A 84 -11.07 12.82 -8.43
CA ILE A 84 -10.55 12.91 -7.05
C ILE A 84 -11.30 13.97 -6.24
N THR A 85 -11.52 15.15 -6.83
CA THR A 85 -12.21 16.26 -6.15
C THR A 85 -13.69 15.94 -5.90
N ALA A 86 -14.33 15.19 -6.79
CA ALA A 86 -15.71 14.73 -6.60
C ALA A 86 -15.81 13.63 -5.52
N ALA A 87 -14.80 12.75 -5.43
CA ALA A 87 -14.77 11.67 -4.46
C ALA A 87 -14.36 12.12 -3.04
N SER A 88 -13.64 13.24 -2.91
CA SER A 88 -13.12 13.77 -1.64
C SER A 88 -13.52 15.23 -1.49
N THR A 89 -14.57 15.49 -0.69
CA THR A 89 -15.10 16.86 -0.52
C THR A 89 -14.26 17.65 0.46
N LYS A 90 -13.59 16.97 1.40
CA LYS A 90 -12.68 17.55 2.40
C LYS A 90 -11.37 16.78 2.44
N GLN A 91 -10.31 17.44 2.93
CA GLN A 91 -9.02 16.82 3.21
C GLN A 91 -9.15 15.59 4.13
N GLU A 92 -10.08 15.65 5.08
CA GLU A 92 -10.39 14.58 6.06
C GLU A 92 -10.94 13.30 5.38
N ASP A 93 -11.52 13.44 4.18
CA ASP A 93 -12.01 12.32 3.39
C ASP A 93 -10.88 11.56 2.69
N ILE A 94 -9.64 12.08 2.72
CA ILE A 94 -8.45 11.39 2.21
C ILE A 94 -7.85 10.57 3.36
N ASN A 95 -8.55 9.52 3.75
CA ASN A 95 -8.05 8.51 4.67
C ASN A 95 -8.18 7.11 4.05
N MET A 96 -7.48 6.13 4.64
CA MET A 96 -7.41 4.78 4.08
C MET A 96 -8.80 4.14 3.91
N ILE A 97 -9.72 4.33 4.86
CA ILE A 97 -11.02 3.68 4.84
C ILE A 97 -11.92 4.29 3.76
N SER A 98 -12.10 5.61 3.79
CA SER A 98 -12.93 6.32 2.81
C SER A 98 -12.39 6.15 1.39
N THR A 99 -11.07 6.20 1.22
CA THR A 99 -10.44 6.03 -0.10
C THR A 99 -10.66 4.61 -0.63
N ILE A 100 -10.50 3.56 0.19
CA ILE A 100 -10.75 2.17 -0.23
C ILE A 100 -12.22 1.98 -0.63
N VAL A 101 -13.15 2.51 0.17
CA VAL A 101 -14.59 2.42 -0.14
C VAL A 101 -14.87 3.13 -1.46
N ASN A 102 -14.36 4.34 -1.65
CA ASN A 102 -14.55 5.11 -2.88
C ASN A 102 -13.97 4.41 -4.10
N VAL A 103 -12.74 3.87 -3.99
CA VAL A 103 -12.10 3.10 -5.08
C VAL A 103 -12.91 1.85 -5.42
N SER A 104 -13.47 1.15 -4.42
CA SER A 104 -14.30 -0.06 -4.66
C SER A 104 -15.63 0.24 -5.38
N GLN A 105 -16.11 1.47 -5.30
CA GLN A 105 -17.36 1.93 -5.90
C GLN A 105 -17.14 2.61 -7.25
N GLN A 106 -15.89 2.86 -7.67
CA GLN A 106 -15.64 3.38 -9.01
C GLN A 106 -15.98 2.30 -10.04
N PRO A 107 -16.76 2.62 -11.09
CA PRO A 107 -17.00 1.69 -12.18
C PRO A 107 -15.64 1.31 -12.78
N THR A 108 -15.28 0.04 -12.63
CA THR A 108 -14.03 -0.53 -13.13
C THR A 108 -13.90 -0.19 -14.60
N TYR A 109 -12.89 0.61 -14.94
CA TYR A 109 -12.56 0.93 -16.33
C TYR A 109 -12.38 -0.39 -17.09
N HIS A 110 -13.35 -0.74 -17.93
CA HIS A 110 -13.33 -1.96 -18.72
C HIS A 110 -12.11 -1.96 -19.66
N LEU A 111 -11.01 -2.60 -19.26
CA LEU A 111 -9.81 -2.79 -20.08
C LEU A 111 -9.94 -3.98 -21.06
N THR A 112 -11.09 -4.13 -21.74
CA THR A 112 -11.29 -5.25 -22.68
C THR A 112 -11.86 -4.85 -24.04
N SER A 113 -11.52 -3.67 -24.59
CA SER A 113 -11.87 -3.39 -26.00
C SER A 113 -10.83 -2.72 -26.89
N ASN A 114 -9.72 -2.18 -26.37
CA ASN A 114 -8.85 -1.31 -27.20
C ASN A 114 -7.40 -1.79 -27.40
N PHE A 115 -7.10 -3.07 -27.18
CA PHE A 115 -5.78 -3.66 -27.50
C PHE A 115 -5.83 -4.72 -28.61
N ALA A 116 -6.86 -4.71 -29.46
CA ALA A 116 -6.91 -5.51 -30.67
C ALA A 116 -6.84 -4.60 -31.90
N HIS A 117 -5.60 -4.26 -32.31
CA HIS A 117 -5.27 -3.91 -33.69
C HIS A 117 -3.86 -4.40 -34.00
#